data_AF-A0A844YKQ3-F1
#
_entry.id   AF-A0A844YKQ3-F1
#
_cell.length_a   1.000
_cell.length_b   1.000
_cell.length_c   1.000
_cell.angle_alpha   90.00
_cell.angle_beta   90.00
_cell.angle_gamma   90.00
#
_symmetry.space_group_name_H-M   'P 1'
#
loop_
_entity.id
_entity.type
_entity.pdbx_description
1 polymer ?
#
loop_
_entity_poly.entity_id
_entity_poly.type
_entity_poly.pdbx_seq_one_letter_code
_entity_poly.pdbx_strand_id
1 'polypeptide(L)'
;MAARDMTPGSKTVDETHVSPNRSAALFATEGSAREWLCRADPRVRIPTSSQRRALMISFAERGIALVASAFEAVRLDGEVDLDDSSDITAHADGVTLIEIKSTNQAKIGADLAGYFFNITAAELLTAQTLGEHHRFAFVNTARGEWQELGIRDILAKAKAMYPAFHIRF
;
A
#
# COMPACT_ATOMS: atom_id res chain seq x y z
N MET A 1 -54.07 -53.47 -16.44
CA MET A 1 -52.74 -53.39 -17.06
C MET A 1 -52.49 -51.92 -17.36
N ALA A 2 -51.64 -51.27 -16.56
CA ALA A 2 -51.45 -49.82 -16.55
C ALA A 2 -50.25 -49.42 -17.43
N ALA A 3 -50.44 -48.38 -18.26
CA ALA A 3 -49.38 -47.65 -18.97
C ALA A 3 -49.77 -46.17 -18.91
N ARG A 4 -49.35 -45.43 -17.88
CA ARG A 4 -48.12 -44.64 -17.72
C ARG A 4 -48.06 -43.39 -18.62
N ASP A 5 -48.24 -42.27 -17.92
CA ASP A 5 -48.08 -40.87 -18.31
C ASP A 5 -46.78 -40.58 -19.07
N MET A 6 -46.89 -39.73 -20.08
CA MET A 6 -45.79 -38.99 -20.68
C MET A 6 -45.91 -37.51 -20.30
N THR A 7 -45.13 -37.07 -19.32
CA THR A 7 -44.85 -35.66 -19.03
C THR A 7 -43.72 -35.15 -19.93
N PRO A 8 -43.77 -33.88 -20.39
CA PRO A 8 -42.71 -33.31 -21.23
C PRO A 8 -41.52 -32.85 -20.38
N GLY A 9 -40.32 -33.33 -20.74
CA GLY A 9 -39.07 -32.96 -20.08
C GLY A 9 -38.68 -31.51 -20.35
N SER A 10 -38.59 -30.72 -19.27
CA SER A 10 -37.94 -29.41 -19.25
C SER A 10 -36.45 -29.55 -19.53
N LYS A 11 -35.95 -28.92 -20.59
CA LYS A 11 -34.51 -28.66 -20.74
C LYS A 11 -34.15 -27.45 -19.90
N THR A 12 -33.65 -27.71 -18.70
CA THR A 12 -32.91 -26.73 -17.91
C THR A 12 -31.64 -26.32 -18.64
N VAL A 13 -31.41 -25.02 -18.62
CA VAL A 13 -30.29 -24.28 -19.19
C VAL A 13 -29.00 -24.81 -18.56
N ASP A 14 -28.11 -25.38 -19.37
CA ASP A 14 -26.78 -25.78 -18.90
C ASP A 14 -25.94 -24.51 -18.78
N GLU A 15 -25.51 -24.27 -17.54
CA GLU A 15 -24.78 -23.11 -17.10
C GLU A 15 -23.47 -23.04 -17.88
N THR A 16 -23.32 -21.95 -18.65
CA THR A 16 -22.03 -21.56 -19.21
C THR A 16 -21.00 -21.56 -18.09
N HIS A 17 -20.13 -22.55 -18.12
CA HIS A 17 -18.92 -22.63 -17.32
C HIS A 17 -18.01 -21.46 -17.73
N VAL A 18 -18.27 -20.29 -17.16
CA VAL A 18 -17.39 -19.14 -17.25
C VAL A 18 -16.14 -19.53 -16.47
N SER A 19 -15.14 -20.00 -17.21
CA SER A 19 -13.80 -20.21 -16.70
C SER A 19 -13.35 -18.93 -15.97
N PRO A 20 -12.91 -19.01 -14.71
CA PRO A 20 -12.42 -17.83 -14.01
C PRO A 20 -11.25 -17.28 -14.81
N ASN A 21 -11.44 -16.01 -15.21
CA ASN A 21 -10.53 -15.22 -16.00
C ASN A 21 -9.09 -15.39 -15.48
N ARG A 22 -8.23 -16.04 -16.28
CA ARG A 22 -6.79 -16.16 -16.05
C ARG A 22 -6.09 -14.81 -16.30
N SER A 23 -6.51 -13.76 -15.60
CA SER A 23 -5.76 -12.49 -15.49
C SER A 23 -5.18 -12.29 -14.09
N ALA A 24 -5.33 -13.27 -13.19
CA ALA A 24 -4.72 -13.29 -11.86
C ALA A 24 -3.25 -13.75 -11.90
N ALA A 25 -2.49 -13.32 -12.91
CA ALA A 25 -1.10 -13.65 -13.10
C ALA A 25 -0.25 -12.38 -12.98
N LEU A 26 0.56 -12.36 -11.92
CA LEU A 26 1.75 -11.52 -11.74
C LEU A 26 1.54 -10.01 -11.81
N PHE A 27 0.94 -9.44 -10.77
CA PHE A 27 1.37 -8.11 -10.34
C PHE A 27 2.32 -8.30 -9.17
N ALA A 28 3.52 -7.72 -9.26
CA ALA A 28 4.34 -7.48 -8.08
C ALA A 28 3.43 -6.82 -7.04
N THR A 29 3.34 -7.39 -5.84
CA THR A 29 2.38 -6.99 -4.80
C THR A 29 2.42 -5.48 -4.53
N GLU A 30 3.61 -4.88 -4.66
CA GLU A 30 3.86 -3.45 -4.49
C GLU A 30 3.27 -2.59 -5.62
N GLY A 31 3.41 -2.99 -6.89
CA GLY A 31 2.88 -2.23 -8.02
C GLY A 31 1.35 -2.11 -7.96
N SER A 32 0.66 -3.24 -7.72
CA SER A 32 -0.78 -3.22 -7.49
C SER A 32 -1.18 -2.46 -6.23
N ALA A 33 -0.37 -2.50 -5.17
CA ALA A 33 -0.67 -1.76 -3.95
C ALA A 33 -0.60 -0.24 -4.17
N ARG A 34 0.39 0.26 -4.93
CA ARG A 34 0.49 1.68 -5.32
C ARG A 34 -0.74 2.13 -6.10
N GLU A 35 -1.11 1.42 -7.16
CA GLU A 35 -2.29 1.74 -7.97
C GLU A 35 -3.59 1.66 -7.16
N TRP A 36 -3.67 0.70 -6.24
CA TRP A 36 -4.82 0.56 -5.36
C TRP A 36 -4.93 1.78 -4.42
N LEU A 37 -3.82 2.16 -3.77
CA LEU A 37 -3.80 3.26 -2.80
C LEU A 37 -4.15 4.60 -3.45
N CYS A 38 -3.60 4.91 -4.64
CA CYS A 38 -3.94 6.13 -5.37
C CYS A 38 -5.41 6.18 -5.80
N ARG A 39 -6.04 5.03 -6.08
CA ARG A 39 -7.48 4.97 -6.37
C ARG A 39 -8.33 5.14 -5.11
N ALA A 40 -7.86 4.66 -3.97
CA ALA A 40 -8.56 4.72 -2.71
C ALA A 40 -8.50 6.11 -2.06
N ASP A 41 -7.41 6.85 -2.23
CA ASP A 41 -7.22 8.21 -1.73
C ASP A 41 -6.67 9.13 -2.84
N PRO A 42 -7.50 10.02 -3.42
CA PRO A 42 -7.07 10.95 -4.47
C PRO A 42 -5.96 11.94 -4.07
N ARG A 43 -5.69 12.10 -2.76
CA ARG A 43 -4.59 12.93 -2.27
C ARG A 43 -3.24 12.22 -2.34
N VAL A 44 -3.25 10.90 -2.52
CA VAL A 44 -2.04 10.09 -2.64
C VAL A 44 -1.51 10.13 -4.06
N ARG A 45 -0.22 10.42 -4.21
CA ARG A 45 0.49 10.49 -5.48
C ARG A 45 1.75 9.64 -5.40
N ILE A 46 2.13 9.03 -6.52
CA ILE A 46 3.43 8.37 -6.67
C ILE A 46 4.39 9.40 -7.28
N PRO A 47 5.36 9.94 -6.52
CA PRO A 47 6.27 10.94 -7.06
C PRO A 47 7.20 10.33 -8.11
N THR A 48 7.47 11.09 -9.17
CA THR A 48 8.53 10.77 -10.14
C THR A 48 9.90 10.83 -9.48
N SER A 49 10.96 10.37 -10.16
CA SER A 49 12.32 10.46 -9.62
C SER A 49 12.79 11.91 -9.38
N SER A 50 12.36 12.88 -10.21
CA SER A 50 12.67 14.30 -10.02
C SER A 50 11.95 14.86 -8.79
N GLN A 51 10.66 14.59 -8.66
CA GLN A 51 9.83 15.00 -7.53
C GLN A 51 10.33 14.39 -6.21
N ARG A 52 10.77 13.12 -6.24
CA ARG A 52 11.37 12.44 -5.08
C ARG A 52 12.65 13.15 -4.63
N ARG A 53 13.49 13.59 -5.57
CA ARG A 53 14.68 14.41 -5.26
C ARG A 53 14.30 15.78 -4.70
N ALA A 54 13.29 16.44 -5.27
CA ALA A 54 12.80 17.73 -4.75
C ALA A 54 12.34 17.60 -3.29
N LEU A 55 11.52 16.58 -2.98
CA LEU A 55 11.12 16.25 -1.61
C LEU A 55 12.33 16.05 -0.68
N MET A 56 13.34 15.29 -1.11
CA MET A 56 14.54 15.10 -0.30
C MET A 56 15.29 16.40 -0.01
N ILE A 57 15.40 17.30 -1.00
CA ILE A 57 16.05 18.60 -0.83
C ILE A 57 15.24 19.46 0.15
N SER A 58 13.93 19.58 -0.06
CA SER A 58 13.06 20.41 0.77
C SER A 58 13.02 19.97 2.24
N PHE A 59 12.97 18.65 2.50
CA PHE A 59 13.05 18.15 3.87
C PHE A 59 14.45 18.38 4.48
N ALA A 60 15.52 18.28 3.68
CA ALA A 60 16.88 18.56 4.15
C ALA A 60 17.07 20.04 4.53
N GLU A 61 16.44 20.98 3.82
CA GLU A 61 16.42 22.41 4.18
C GLU A 61 15.75 22.66 5.53
N ARG A 62 14.82 21.79 5.93
CA ARG A 62 14.19 21.78 7.28
C ARG A 62 15.00 20.99 8.31
N GLY A 63 16.20 20.54 7.98
CA GLY A 63 17.07 19.75 8.86
C GLY A 63 16.71 18.27 8.94
N ILE A 64 15.87 17.76 8.03
CA ILE A 64 15.42 16.36 8.01
C ILE A 64 16.03 15.64 6.79
N ALA A 65 17.00 14.76 7.03
CA ALA A 65 17.59 13.96 5.97
C ALA A 65 16.72 12.73 5.66
N LEU A 66 16.08 12.74 4.48
CA LEU A 66 15.34 11.59 3.98
C LEU A 66 16.26 10.59 3.28
N VAL A 67 15.98 9.29 3.46
CA VAL A 67 16.54 8.24 2.61
C VAL A 67 15.59 8.04 1.42
N ALA A 68 16.11 8.06 0.19
CA ALA A 68 15.28 7.98 -1.02
C ALA A 68 14.39 6.73 -1.08
N SER A 69 14.85 5.63 -0.49
CA SER A 69 14.13 4.36 -0.41
C SER A 69 13.14 4.27 0.75
N ALA A 70 12.98 5.32 1.55
CA ALA A 70 12.15 5.28 2.76
C ALA A 70 10.68 5.69 2.53
N PHE A 71 10.31 5.98 1.27
CA PHE A 71 8.92 6.20 0.92
C PHE A 71 8.66 5.89 -0.56
N GLU A 72 7.45 5.43 -0.83
CA GLU A 72 7.00 5.05 -2.16
C GLU A 72 5.98 6.03 -2.73
N ALA A 73 5.19 6.67 -1.87
CA ALA A 73 4.13 7.60 -2.19
C ALA A 73 4.15 8.83 -1.27
N VAL A 74 3.38 9.85 -1.64
CA VAL A 74 3.12 11.02 -0.79
C VAL A 74 1.63 11.32 -0.74
N ARG A 75 1.14 11.78 0.40
CA ARG A 75 -0.18 12.41 0.53
C ARG A 75 0.01 13.91 0.70
N LEU A 76 -0.79 14.68 -0.03
CA LEU A 76 -0.78 16.14 0.01
C LEU A 76 -2.11 16.64 0.59
N ASP A 77 -2.02 17.37 1.69
CA ASP A 77 -3.12 18.13 2.26
C ASP A 77 -3.05 19.56 1.73
N GLY A 78 -3.65 19.77 0.55
CA GLY A 78 -3.64 21.04 -0.16
C GLY A 78 -3.02 20.95 -1.57
N GLU A 79 -2.85 22.10 -2.20
CA GLU A 79 -2.13 22.23 -3.46
C GLU A 79 -0.64 22.41 -3.16
N VAL A 80 0.17 21.42 -3.54
CA VAL A 80 1.64 21.47 -3.47
C VAL A 80 2.17 21.01 -4.82
N ASP A 81 3.00 21.84 -5.44
CA ASP A 81 3.74 21.52 -6.66
C ASP A 81 4.99 20.71 -6.29
N LEU A 82 4.97 19.42 -6.63
CA LEU A 82 6.09 18.52 -6.34
C LEU A 82 7.32 18.75 -7.25
N ASP A 83 7.17 19.55 -8.31
CA ASP A 83 8.28 19.91 -9.19
C ASP A 83 8.98 21.22 -8.76
N ASP A 84 8.46 21.93 -7.75
CA ASP A 84 9.10 23.10 -7.10
C ASP A 84 9.50 22.79 -5.65
N SER A 85 10.81 22.68 -5.40
CA SER A 85 11.32 22.44 -4.04
C SER A 85 11.00 23.57 -3.06
N SER A 86 10.87 24.82 -3.53
CA SER A 86 10.53 25.96 -2.67
C SER A 86 9.09 25.86 -2.20
N ASP A 87 8.19 25.46 -3.10
CA ASP A 87 6.78 25.25 -2.78
C ASP A 87 6.59 24.08 -1.82
N ILE A 88 7.29 22.97 -2.05
CA ILE A 88 7.34 21.85 -1.11
C ILE A 88 7.85 22.33 0.26
N THR A 89 8.94 23.10 0.33
CA THR A 89 9.49 23.58 1.60
C THR A 89 8.50 24.47 2.35
N ALA A 90 7.81 25.37 1.64
CA ALA A 90 6.79 26.26 2.22
C ALA A 90 5.56 25.51 2.75
N HIS A 91 5.21 24.39 2.11
CA HIS A 91 4.01 23.60 2.42
C HIS A 91 4.32 22.22 3.02
N ALA A 92 5.54 22.01 3.52
CA ALA A 92 5.98 20.69 3.94
C ALA A 92 5.16 20.10 5.10
N ASP A 93 4.44 20.93 5.86
CA ASP A 93 3.52 20.47 6.90
C ASP A 93 2.26 19.77 6.33
N GLY A 94 1.89 20.08 5.08
CA GLY A 94 0.84 19.40 4.33
C GLY A 94 1.33 18.17 3.56
N VAL A 95 2.60 17.78 3.71
CA VAL A 95 3.18 16.62 3.03
C VAL A 95 3.34 15.46 4.01
N THR A 96 2.71 14.34 3.70
CA THR A 96 2.92 13.07 4.42
C THR A 96 3.62 12.09 3.49
N LEU A 97 4.77 11.56 3.90
CA LEU A 97 5.48 10.50 3.20
C LEU A 97 4.88 9.14 3.55
N ILE A 98 4.66 8.30 2.55
CA ILE A 98 4.01 7.00 2.70
C ILE A 98 4.92 5.89 2.20
N GLU A 99 5.23 4.96 3.08
CA GLU A 99 5.86 3.68 2.77
C GLU A 99 4.78 2.60 2.61
N ILE A 100 4.77 1.85 1.50
CA ILE A 100 3.72 0.86 1.23
C ILE A 100 4.25 -0.54 1.55
N LYS A 101 3.50 -1.27 2.38
CA LYS A 101 3.76 -2.68 2.67
C LYS A 101 2.59 -3.50 2.16
N SER A 102 2.85 -4.52 1.36
CA SER A 102 1.79 -5.23 0.65
C SER A 102 1.79 -6.73 0.89
N THR A 103 0.61 -7.32 0.74
CA THR A 103 0.38 -8.77 0.70
C THR A 103 -0.73 -9.08 -0.28
N ASN A 104 -0.70 -10.29 -0.86
CA ASN A 104 -1.78 -10.83 -1.68
C ASN A 104 -2.42 -12.07 -1.03
N GLN A 105 -2.21 -12.28 0.28
CA GLN A 105 -2.76 -13.43 0.98
C GLN A 105 -4.25 -13.22 1.29
N ALA A 106 -5.12 -13.92 0.56
CA ALA A 106 -6.58 -13.84 0.70
C ALA A 106 -7.12 -14.19 2.11
N LYS A 107 -6.34 -14.93 2.91
CA LYS A 107 -6.67 -15.30 4.30
C LYS A 107 -6.42 -14.21 5.32
N ILE A 108 -5.68 -13.16 4.96
CA ILE A 108 -5.35 -12.05 5.85
C ILE A 108 -6.48 -11.03 5.74
N GLY A 109 -7.19 -10.76 6.85
CA GLY A 109 -8.28 -9.79 6.88
C GLY A 109 -7.78 -8.35 6.97
N ALA A 110 -8.73 -7.40 7.06
CA ALA A 110 -8.44 -5.97 7.08
C ALA A 110 -7.60 -5.50 8.28
N ASP A 111 -7.67 -6.22 9.40
CA ASP A 111 -6.84 -5.99 10.59
C ASP A 111 -5.38 -6.44 10.40
N LEU A 112 -5.10 -7.16 9.31
CA LEU A 112 -3.83 -7.74 8.92
C LEU A 112 -3.22 -8.70 9.96
N ALA A 113 -4.06 -9.23 10.84
CA ALA A 113 -3.62 -10.12 11.91
C ALA A 113 -2.99 -11.40 11.33
N GLY A 114 -1.85 -11.80 11.91
CA GLY A 114 -1.16 -13.03 11.54
C GLY A 114 -0.29 -12.95 10.27
N TYR A 115 -0.13 -11.76 9.68
CA TYR A 115 0.86 -11.51 8.62
C TYR A 115 2.08 -10.76 9.17
N PHE A 116 3.26 -11.10 8.67
CA PHE A 116 4.50 -10.40 9.02
C PHE A 116 4.91 -9.46 7.88
N PHE A 117 4.93 -8.16 8.16
CA PHE A 117 5.48 -7.17 7.24
C PHE A 117 6.91 -6.86 7.62
N ASN A 118 7.78 -6.77 6.61
CA ASN A 118 9.15 -6.33 6.83
C ASN A 118 9.20 -4.81 6.87
N ILE A 119 9.76 -4.25 7.95
CA ILE A 119 10.10 -2.83 8.08
C ILE A 119 11.60 -2.73 8.28
N THR A 120 12.29 -2.04 7.39
CA THR A 120 13.75 -1.91 7.47
C THR A 120 14.15 -0.92 8.58
N ALA A 121 15.39 -1.01 9.06
CA ALA A 121 15.90 -0.05 10.05
C ALA A 121 15.88 1.39 9.51
N ALA A 122 16.13 1.58 8.21
CA ALA A 122 16.08 2.89 7.57
C ALA A 122 14.65 3.47 7.55
N GLU A 123 13.65 2.65 7.24
CA GLU A 123 12.23 3.04 7.30
C GLU A 123 11.81 3.37 8.73
N LEU A 124 12.22 2.56 9.70
CA LEU A 124 11.91 2.80 11.11
C LEU A 124 12.50 4.14 11.60
N LEU A 125 13.77 4.41 11.31
CA LEU A 125 14.44 5.66 11.67
C LEU A 125 13.82 6.87 10.96
N THR A 126 13.45 6.70 9.69
CA THR A 126 12.77 7.75 8.92
C THR A 126 11.42 8.09 9.54
N ALA A 127 10.61 7.06 9.85
CA ALA A 127 9.32 7.24 10.50
C ALA A 127 9.44 7.88 11.90
N GLN A 128 10.46 7.52 12.68
CA GLN A 128 10.73 8.14 13.98
C GLN A 128 11.12 9.62 13.84
N THR A 129 11.92 9.96 12.83
CA THR A 129 12.38 11.33 12.59
C THR A 129 11.23 12.23 12.11
N LEU A 130 10.37 11.70 11.24
CA LEU A 130 9.27 12.45 10.62
C LEU A 130 8.01 12.53 11.47
N GLY A 131 7.83 11.60 12.42
CA GLY A 131 6.65 11.56 13.30
C GLY A 131 5.35 11.49 12.51
N GLU A 132 4.55 12.55 12.57
CA GLU A 132 3.25 12.62 11.90
C GLU A 132 3.33 12.77 10.38
N HIS A 133 4.48 13.21 9.84
CA HIS A 133 4.71 13.34 8.40
C HIS A 133 5.12 12.01 7.73
N HIS A 134 5.04 10.89 8.44
CA HIS A 134 5.32 9.57 7.88
C HIS A 134 4.24 8.56 8.28
N ARG A 135 3.77 7.79 7.30
CA ARG A 135 2.81 6.71 7.49
C ARG A 135 3.26 5.45 6.77
N PHE A 136 2.90 4.31 7.34
CA PHE A 136 2.97 3.03 6.64
C PHE A 136 1.56 2.69 6.14
N ALA A 137 1.43 2.47 4.83
CA ALA A 137 0.21 1.98 4.22
C ALA A 137 0.34 0.46 4.03
N PHE A 138 -0.43 -0.31 4.79
CA PHE A 138 -0.45 -1.76 4.66
C PHE A 138 -1.63 -2.19 3.79
N VAL A 139 -1.36 -2.83 2.65
CA VAL A 139 -2.35 -3.13 1.62
C VAL A 139 -2.46 -4.63 1.37
N ASN A 140 -3.67 -5.18 1.48
CA ASN A 140 -4.00 -6.52 0.96
C ASN A 140 -4.61 -6.40 -0.44
N THR A 141 -3.80 -6.66 -1.46
CA THR A 141 -4.21 -6.52 -2.86
C THR A 141 -5.18 -7.60 -3.32
N ALA A 142 -5.27 -8.74 -2.62
CA ALA A 142 -6.23 -9.80 -2.96
C ALA A 142 -7.65 -9.49 -2.49
N ARG A 143 -7.80 -8.65 -1.46
CA ARG A 143 -9.10 -8.29 -0.87
C ARG A 143 -9.49 -6.84 -1.13
N GLY A 144 -8.55 -6.00 -1.57
CA GLY A 144 -8.75 -4.56 -1.68
C GLY A 144 -8.98 -3.90 -0.32
N GLU A 145 -8.31 -4.42 0.71
CA GLU A 145 -8.37 -3.90 2.09
C GLU A 145 -7.03 -3.24 2.41
N TRP A 146 -7.05 -2.18 3.22
CA TRP A 146 -5.83 -1.50 3.63
C TRP A 146 -6.02 -0.81 4.99
N GLN A 147 -4.89 -0.53 5.64
CA GLN A 147 -4.85 0.33 6.82
C GLN A 147 -3.59 1.17 6.80
N GLU A 148 -3.69 2.39 7.30
CA GLU A 148 -2.56 3.27 7.56
C GLU A 148 -2.26 3.37 9.04
N LEU A 149 -0.97 3.32 9.37
CA LEU A 149 -0.50 3.42 10.74
C LEU A 149 0.73 4.33 10.81
N GLY A 150 0.79 5.16 11.86
CA GLY A 150 2.03 5.80 12.27
C GLY A 150 2.94 4.81 12.99
N ILE A 151 4.20 5.19 13.19
CA ILE A 151 5.14 4.29 13.89
C ILE A 151 4.68 4.00 15.32
N ARG A 152 4.08 4.96 16.01
CA ARG A 152 3.53 4.76 17.37
C ARG A 152 2.43 3.71 17.39
N ASP A 153 1.54 3.72 16.40
CA ASP A 153 0.45 2.75 16.28
C ASP A 153 0.99 1.35 15.99
N ILE A 154 2.01 1.24 15.13
CA ILE A 154 2.68 -0.02 14.84
C ILE A 154 3.29 -0.59 16.12
N LEU A 155 4.07 0.21 16.85
CA LEU A 155 4.70 -0.23 18.10
C LEU A 155 3.67 -0.62 19.17
N ALA A 156 2.52 0.05 19.23
CA ALA A 156 1.44 -0.29 20.15
C ALA A 156 0.68 -1.57 19.76
N LYS A 157 0.52 -1.84 18.46
CA LYS A 157 -0.21 -3.01 17.94
C LYS A 157 0.67 -4.26 17.78
N ALA A 158 1.98 -4.09 17.61
CA ALA A 158 2.89 -5.20 17.33
C ALA A 158 2.94 -6.18 18.49
N LYS A 159 2.52 -7.43 18.24
CA LYS A 159 2.64 -8.52 19.22
C LYS A 159 4.09 -9.00 19.39
N ALA A 160 4.91 -8.82 18.36
CA ALA A 160 6.33 -9.12 18.34
C ALA A 160 7.02 -8.28 17.27
N MET A 161 8.27 -7.87 17.53
CA MET A 161 9.16 -7.24 16.55
C MET A 161 10.48 -8.00 16.57
N TYR A 162 10.93 -8.42 15.39
CA TYR A 162 12.19 -9.15 15.22
C TYR A 162 13.14 -8.28 14.41
N PRO A 163 14.14 -7.63 15.03
CA PRO A 163 15.13 -6.86 14.30
C PRO A 163 15.94 -7.80 13.39
N ALA A 164 16.14 -7.40 12.14
CA ALA A 164 16.87 -8.18 11.15
C ALA A 164 17.95 -7.33 10.48
N PHE A 165 19.16 -7.88 10.41
CA PHE A 165 20.27 -7.35 9.61
C PHE A 165 20.82 -8.50 8.77
N HIS A 166 20.67 -8.40 7.45
CA HIS A 166 21.13 -9.44 6.54
C HIS A 166 22.19 -8.87 5.60
N ILE A 167 23.40 -9.40 5.73
CA ILE A 167 24.56 -9.08 4.89
C ILE A 167 24.97 -10.38 4.20
N ARG A 168 25.10 -10.36 2.87
CA ARG A 168 25.71 -11.43 2.08
C ARG A 168 26.70 -10.81 1.11
N PHE A 169 27.93 -11.29 1.18
CA PHE A 169 29.04 -10.91 0.32
C PHE A 169 28.98 -11.66 -1.01
#